data_AF-A0AAW1IVU4-F1
#
_entry.id   AF-A0AAW1IVU4-F1
#
_cell.length_a   1.000
_cell.length_b   1.000
_cell.length_c   1.000
_cell.angle_alpha   90.00
_cell.angle_beta   90.00
_cell.angle_gamma   90.00
#
_symmetry.space_group_name_H-M   'P 1'
#
loop_
_entity.id
_entity.type
_entity.pdbx_description
1 polymer ?
#
loop_
_entity_poly.entity_id
_entity_poly.type
_entity_poly.pdbx_seq_one_letter_code
_entity_poly.pdbx_strand_id
1 'polypeptide(L)'
;MEGNSTAADTTKTIHTVFTIEPFTTKVQWGRWVKRLEGAFKIFSVPDDMKSNYLLHYMGPESYDILCDKLSPDTPETKPYDELVKMMQDHYNPQPLEIAGNFRFR
;
A
#
# COMPACT_ATOMS: atom_id res chain seq x y z
N MET A 1 13.94 53.28 13.73
CA MET A 1 14.89 52.17 13.53
C MET A 1 14.14 50.90 13.89
N GLU A 2 13.80 50.17 12.83
CA GLU A 2 13.49 48.74 12.68
C GLU A 2 13.02 47.97 13.91
N GLY A 3 11.77 47.52 13.83
CA GLY A 3 11.34 46.30 14.51
C GLY A 3 11.67 45.08 13.67
N ASN A 4 11.84 43.93 14.31
CA ASN A 4 11.21 42.69 13.87
C ASN A 4 11.17 41.69 15.02
N SER A 5 9.96 41.19 15.30
CA SER A 5 9.69 40.10 16.23
C SER A 5 10.19 38.78 15.63
N THR A 6 11.08 38.09 16.34
CA THR A 6 11.51 36.74 16.01
C THR A 6 10.43 35.75 16.47
N ALA A 7 9.46 35.45 15.60
CA ALA A 7 8.64 34.25 15.74
C ALA A 7 9.50 33.05 15.32
N ALA A 8 9.84 32.19 16.28
CA ALA A 8 10.59 30.97 16.02
C ALA A 8 9.74 30.01 15.18
N ASP A 9 10.11 29.90 13.90
CA ASP A 9 9.61 28.89 12.97
C ASP A 9 9.90 27.50 13.56
N THR A 10 8.84 26.78 13.90
CA THR A 10 8.93 25.41 14.41
C THR A 10 9.14 24.51 13.21
N THR A 11 10.38 24.40 12.76
CA THR A 11 10.76 23.51 11.67
C THR A 11 10.45 22.08 12.10
N LYS A 12 9.33 21.52 11.62
CA LYS A 12 9.06 20.09 11.71
C LYS A 12 10.15 19.40 10.90
N THR A 13 11.17 18.87 11.58
CA THR A 13 12.11 17.93 10.99
C THR A 13 11.32 16.68 10.61
N ILE A 14 10.79 16.65 9.39
CA ILE A 14 10.17 15.46 8.83
C ILE A 14 11.31 14.47 8.66
N HIS A 15 11.26 13.36 9.38
CA HIS A 15 12.21 12.27 9.21
C HIS A 15 12.21 11.86 7.74
N THR A 16 13.32 12.09 7.04
CA THR A 16 13.49 11.87 5.59
C THR A 16 13.57 10.40 5.18
N VAL A 17 13.46 9.47 6.13
CA VAL A 17 13.61 8.04 5.90
C VAL A 17 12.24 7.37 5.96
N PHE A 18 11.74 6.94 4.80
CA PHE A 18 10.58 6.07 4.69
C PHE A 18 11.00 4.64 5.05
N THR A 19 10.67 4.20 6.27
CA THR A 19 10.91 2.82 6.71
C THR A 19 9.59 2.21 7.17
N ILE A 20 9.14 1.18 6.45
CA ILE A 20 8.05 0.31 6.88
C ILE A 20 8.53 -1.13 6.88
N GLU A 21 8.07 -1.91 7.85
CA GLU A 21 8.38 -3.34 7.93
C GLU A 21 7.81 -4.05 6.70
N PRO A 22 8.59 -4.92 6.03
CA PRO A 22 8.09 -5.69 4.91
C PRO A 22 6.93 -6.58 5.35
N PHE A 23 6.04 -6.89 4.41
CA PHE A 23 4.95 -7.81 4.69
C PHE A 23 5.50 -9.18 5.08
N THR A 24 4.85 -9.80 6.06
CA THR A 24 5.11 -11.18 6.45
C THR A 24 3.77 -11.87 6.65
N THR A 25 3.71 -13.17 6.40
CA THR A 25 2.50 -13.99 6.61
C THR A 25 2.01 -14.04 8.06
N LYS A 26 2.79 -13.50 9.01
CA LYS A 26 2.41 -13.36 10.43
C LYS A 26 1.39 -12.24 10.67
N VAL A 27 1.25 -11.29 9.75
CA VAL A 27 0.29 -10.19 9.85
C VAL A 27 -0.78 -10.30 8.77
N GLN A 28 -1.98 -9.79 9.06
CA GLN A 28 -3.05 -9.76 8.05
C GLN A 28 -2.70 -8.75 6.95
N TRP A 29 -2.77 -9.17 5.68
CA TRP A 29 -2.49 -8.34 4.51
C TRP A 29 -3.17 -6.97 4.58
N GLY A 30 -4.50 -6.93 4.75
CA GLY A 30 -5.24 -5.67 4.85
C GLY A 30 -4.82 -4.75 6.01
N ARG A 31 -4.27 -5.28 7.12
CA ARG A 31 -3.72 -4.44 8.21
C ARG A 31 -2.36 -3.85 7.84
N TRP A 32 -1.53 -4.64 7.16
CA TRP A 32 -0.24 -4.19 6.66
C TRP A 32 -0.40 -3.13 5.56
N VAL A 33 -1.30 -3.36 4.59
CA VAL A 33 -1.65 -2.38 3.55
C VAL A 33 -2.08 -1.05 4.16
N LYS A 34 -2.93 -1.05 5.19
CA LYS A 34 -3.33 0.19 5.88
C LYS A 34 -2.14 0.95 6.49
N ARG A 35 -1.12 0.26 7.00
CA ARG A 35 0.12 0.93 7.47
C ARG A 35 0.90 1.52 6.30
N LEU A 36 0.99 0.80 5.18
CA LEU A 36 1.64 1.27 3.97
C LEU A 36 0.96 2.52 3.40
N GLU A 37 -0.37 2.52 3.29
CA GLU A 37 -1.15 3.69 2.87
C GLU A 37 -1.03 4.87 3.83
N GLY A 38 -0.95 4.59 5.13
CA GLY A 38 -0.65 5.60 6.15
C GLY A 38 0.71 6.27 5.90
N ALA A 39 1.72 5.48 5.57
CA ALA A 39 3.03 6.00 5.20
C ALA A 39 2.97 6.83 3.91
N PHE A 40 2.24 6.39 2.88
CA PHE A 40 2.06 7.20 1.66
C PHE A 40 1.49 8.59 1.96
N LYS A 41 0.55 8.70 2.89
CA LYS A 41 -0.02 9.98 3.33
C LYS A 41 0.98 10.84 4.10
N ILE A 42 1.76 10.24 4.99
CA ILE A 42 2.77 10.95 5.81
C ILE A 42 3.87 11.52 4.91
N PHE A 43 4.32 10.74 3.95
CA PHE A 43 5.46 11.08 3.08
C PHE A 43 5.02 11.72 1.75
N SER A 44 3.72 11.95 1.53
CA SER A 44 3.16 12.51 0.30
C SER A 44 3.63 11.77 -0.97
N VAL A 45 3.57 10.44 -0.92
CA VAL A 45 4.00 9.58 -2.03
C VAL A 45 3.03 9.70 -3.21
N PRO A 46 3.52 9.99 -4.43
CA PRO A 46 2.67 10.10 -5.61
C PRO A 46 2.06 8.75 -6.00
N ASP A 47 0.85 8.77 -6.57
CA ASP A 47 0.08 7.58 -6.94
C ASP A 47 0.84 6.63 -7.88
N ASP A 48 1.57 7.17 -8.86
CA ASP A 48 2.40 6.40 -9.80
C ASP A 48 3.52 5.59 -9.10
N MET A 49 3.94 6.01 -7.90
CA MET A 49 4.96 5.29 -7.13
C MET A 49 4.36 4.28 -6.16
N LYS A 50 3.07 4.35 -5.82
CA LYS A 50 2.45 3.45 -4.82
C LYS A 50 2.59 1.98 -5.20
N SER A 51 2.40 1.64 -6.48
CA SER A 51 2.62 0.28 -6.99
C SER A 51 4.06 -0.18 -6.73
N ASN A 52 5.05 0.64 -7.09
CA ASN A 52 6.47 0.34 -6.87
C ASN A 52 6.80 0.12 -5.38
N TYR A 53 6.28 0.98 -4.51
CA TYR A 53 6.42 0.81 -3.06
C TYR A 53 5.78 -0.48 -2.55
N LEU A 54 4.59 -0.83 -3.05
CA LEU A 54 3.94 -2.09 -2.70
C LEU A 54 4.82 -3.29 -3.05
N LEU A 55 5.34 -3.32 -4.28
CA LEU A 55 6.20 -4.40 -4.78
C LEU A 55 7.50 -4.51 -3.98
N HIS A 56 8.08 -3.37 -3.57
CA HIS A 56 9.29 -3.35 -2.76
C HIS A 56 9.06 -3.89 -1.34
N TYR A 57 7.97 -3.48 -0.69
CA TYR A 57 7.71 -3.81 0.72
C TYR A 57 6.87 -5.07 0.93
N MET A 58 6.24 -5.65 -0.10
CA MET A 58 5.48 -6.90 0.06
C MET A 58 6.37 -8.13 0.32
N GLY A 59 7.68 -8.02 0.05
CA GLY A 59 8.63 -9.10 0.23
C GLY A 59 8.62 -10.13 -0.91
N PRO A 60 9.65 -11.00 -0.98
CA PRO A 60 9.88 -11.89 -2.11
C PRO A 60 8.76 -12.93 -2.29
N GLU A 61 8.28 -13.54 -1.20
CA GLU A 61 7.25 -14.59 -1.26
C GLU A 61 5.95 -14.08 -1.87
N SER A 62 5.45 -12.93 -1.41
CA SER A 62 4.25 -12.32 -1.97
C SER A 62 4.46 -11.86 -3.41
N TYR A 63 5.65 -11.36 -3.74
CA TYR A 63 5.98 -10.93 -5.09
C TYR A 63 5.97 -12.09 -6.09
N ASP A 64 6.52 -13.25 -5.72
CA ASP A 64 6.45 -14.47 -6.54
C ASP A 64 5.00 -14.92 -6.77
N ILE A 65 4.17 -14.93 -5.71
CA ILE A 65 2.74 -15.27 -5.82
C ILE A 65 2.00 -14.30 -6.76
N LEU A 66 2.33 -13.01 -6.67
CA LEU A 66 1.75 -11.98 -7.53
C LEU A 66 2.18 -12.17 -8.99
N CYS A 67 3.45 -12.47 -9.24
CA CYS A 67 3.95 -12.78 -10.59
C CYS A 67 3.26 -14.02 -11.19
N ASP A 68 3.12 -15.09 -10.42
CA ASP A 68 2.45 -16.32 -10.87
C ASP A 68 0.99 -16.04 -11.26
N LYS A 69 0.29 -15.23 -10.47
CA LYS A 69 -1.10 -14.83 -10.73
C LYS A 69 -1.28 -13.87 -11.90
N LEU A 70 -0.28 -13.02 -12.18
CA LEU A 70 -0.36 -12.02 -13.25
C LEU A 70 0.11 -12.53 -14.59
N SER A 71 0.81 -13.67 -14.64
CA SER A 71 1.31 -14.26 -15.88
C SER A 71 0.22 -14.30 -16.97
N PRO A 72 0.47 -13.77 -18.18
CA PRO A 72 1.77 -13.34 -18.74
C PRO A 72 2.14 -11.85 -18.53
N ASP A 73 1.35 -11.08 -17.78
CA ASP A 73 1.60 -9.67 -17.48
C ASP A 73 2.61 -9.48 -16.33
N THR A 74 3.18 -8.27 -16.20
CA THR A 74 4.10 -7.92 -15.11
C THR A 74 3.40 -7.10 -14.02
N PRO A 75 3.75 -7.31 -12.73
CA PRO A 75 3.15 -6.57 -11.62
C PRO A 75 3.37 -5.06 -11.68
N GLU A 76 4.47 -4.62 -12.27
CA GLU A 76 4.80 -3.19 -12.42
C GLU A 76 3.85 -2.45 -13.38
N THR A 77 3.18 -3.17 -14.29
CA THR A 77 2.25 -2.58 -15.26
C THR A 77 0.84 -2.43 -14.72
N LYS A 78 0.54 -2.98 -13.54
CA LYS A 78 -0.81 -2.97 -12.95
C LYS A 78 -0.96 -1.84 -11.94
N PRO A 79 -2.18 -1.28 -11.80
CA PRO A 79 -2.45 -0.25 -10.82
C PRO A 79 -2.41 -0.82 -9.40
N TYR A 80 -1.99 0.01 -8.45
CA TYR A 80 -1.86 -0.34 -7.03
C TYR A 80 -3.09 -1.05 -6.46
N ASP A 81 -4.29 -0.55 -6.79
CA ASP A 81 -5.56 -1.09 -6.27
C ASP A 81 -5.80 -2.54 -6.71
N GLU A 82 -5.47 -2.89 -7.97
CA GLU A 82 -5.58 -4.26 -8.46
C GLU A 82 -4.58 -5.20 -7.79
N LEU A 83 -3.33 -4.74 -7.60
CA LEU A 83 -2.29 -5.51 -6.91
C LEU A 83 -2.69 -5.81 -5.47
N VAL A 84 -3.17 -4.79 -4.75
CA VAL A 84 -3.66 -4.93 -3.36
C VAL A 84 -4.82 -5.91 -3.30
N LYS A 85 -5.79 -5.79 -4.22
CA LYS A 85 -6.96 -6.67 -4.27
C LYS A 85 -6.59 -8.11 -4.56
N MET A 86 -5.69 -8.35 -5.51
CA MET A 86 -5.22 -9.70 -5.86
C MET A 86 -4.54 -10.40 -4.69
N MET A 87 -3.68 -9.67 -3.96
CA MET A 87 -3.05 -10.19 -2.76
C MET A 87 -4.03 -10.35 -1.60
N GLN A 88 -4.99 -9.44 -1.46
CA GLN A 88 -6.04 -9.55 -0.45
C GLN A 88 -6.90 -10.81 -0.67
N ASP A 89 -7.25 -11.12 -1.92
CA ASP A 89 -7.97 -12.34 -2.29
C ASP A 89 -7.13 -13.61 -2.03
N HIS A 90 -5.82 -13.54 -2.25
CA HIS A 90 -4.93 -14.66 -1.96
C HIS A 90 -4.77 -14.94 -0.45
N TYR A 91 -4.46 -13.91 0.34
CA TYR A 91 -4.20 -14.06 1.78
C TYR A 91 -5.47 -14.14 2.63
N ASN A 92 -6.58 -13.67 2.08
CA ASN A 92 -7.88 -13.71 2.71
C ASN A 92 -8.91 -14.07 1.64
N PRO A 93 -8.89 -15.33 1.16
CA PRO A 93 -9.89 -15.80 0.20
C PRO A 93 -11.24 -15.56 0.83
N GLN A 94 -12.02 -14.65 0.25
CA GLN A 94 -13.40 -14.50 0.69
C GLN A 94 -14.05 -15.88 0.52
N PRO A 95 -14.74 -16.40 1.54
CA PRO A 95 -15.64 -17.52 1.29
C PRO A 95 -16.59 -17.04 0.20
N LEU A 96 -16.51 -17.66 -0.98
CA LEU A 96 -17.34 -17.36 -2.14
C LEU A 96 -18.81 -17.49 -1.73
N GLU A 97 -19.41 -16.39 -1.26
CA GLU A 97 -20.84 -16.25 -1.14
C GLU A 97 -21.40 -16.12 -2.54
N ILE A 98 -21.59 -17.25 -3.21
CA ILE A 98 -22.74 -17.41 -4.10
C ILE A 98 -23.98 -17.36 -3.19
N ALA A 99 -24.36 -16.17 -2.72
CA ALA A 99 -25.56 -15.96 -1.91
C ALA A 99 -26.05 -14.50 -2.01
N GLY A 100 -26.71 -14.17 -3.13
CA GLY A 100 -27.96 -13.41 -3.01
C GLY A 100 -28.02 -11.92 -3.33
N ASN A 101 -27.38 -11.41 -4.39
CA ASN A 101 -27.77 -10.10 -4.95
C ASN A 101 -28.54 -10.14 -6.29
N PHE A 102 -28.98 -11.31 -6.75
CA PHE A 102 -30.09 -11.40 -7.71
C PHE A 102 -31.44 -11.32 -6.98
N ARG A 103 -31.81 -10.11 -6.55
CA ARG A 103 -33.23 -9.77 -6.34
C ARG A 103 -33.56 -8.64 -7.31
N PHE A 104 -34.15 -9.02 -8.43
CA PHE A 104 -34.88 -8.11 -9.30
C PHE A 104 -35.87 -7.27 -8.47
N ARG A 105 -35.84 -5.96 -8.63
CA ARG A 105 -37.02 -5.12 -8.50
C ARG A 105 -37.04 -4.10 -9.62
#